data_AF-A0A970AFQ2-F1
#
_entry.id   AF-A0A970AFQ2-F1
#
_cell.length_a   1.000
_cell.length_b   1.000
_cell.length_c   1.000
_cell.angle_alpha   90.00
_cell.angle_beta   90.00
_cell.angle_gamma   90.00
#
_symmetry.space_group_name_H-M   'P 1'
#
loop_
_entity.id
_entity.type
_entity.pdbx_description
1 polymer ?
#
loop_
_entity_poly.entity_id
_entity_poly.type
_entity_poly.pdbx_seq_one_letter_code
_entity_poly.pdbx_strand_id
1 'polypeptide(L)'
;MAYTYGTPEWDNAYAELVKERLATRQKPYWLGTPEWIATYEKLVQEDAPYKEAAKNWEGSVVIHILANPAAGIDKDYYLFLDLWHGDCRFIRPVPEEVGKSADFVITGELERWQAVMKKELDTIKGMMQGKLKLKGDLPTIVRAVKAASRLVELSTMIDTLFPTEMNPQELEEFRSWLNGFREEFGI
;
A
#
# COMPACT_ATOMS: atom_id res chain seq x y z
N MET A 1 -21.31 6.32 -12.70
CA MET A 1 -20.55 7.45 -12.13
C MET A 1 -19.62 6.86 -11.09
N ALA A 2 -18.37 7.31 -11.02
CA ALA A 2 -17.42 6.86 -10.00
C ALA A 2 -17.96 7.16 -8.59
N TYR A 3 -17.66 6.31 -7.61
CA TYR A 3 -17.87 6.63 -6.21
C TYR A 3 -17.00 7.83 -5.82
N THR A 4 -17.55 8.71 -4.99
CA THR A 4 -16.79 9.88 -4.49
C THR A 4 -16.06 9.50 -3.21
N TYR A 5 -14.73 9.50 -3.24
CA TYR A 5 -13.92 9.17 -2.05
C TYR A 5 -14.30 10.04 -0.84
N GLY A 6 -14.35 9.41 0.34
CA GLY A 6 -14.71 10.07 1.60
C GLY A 6 -16.22 10.17 1.86
N THR A 7 -17.05 9.54 1.03
CA THR A 7 -18.49 9.40 1.27
C THR A 7 -18.82 8.03 1.87
N PRO A 8 -19.91 7.91 2.65
CA PRO A 8 -20.38 6.60 3.15
C PRO A 8 -20.66 5.60 2.01
N GLU A 9 -21.11 6.09 0.86
CA GLU A 9 -21.35 5.25 -0.32
C GLU A 9 -20.04 4.62 -0.83
N TRP A 10 -18.96 5.39 -0.90
CA TRP A 10 -17.64 4.89 -1.26
C TRP A 10 -17.13 3.87 -0.24
N ASP A 11 -17.25 4.18 1.06
CA ASP A 11 -16.78 3.30 2.13
C ASP A 11 -17.51 1.95 2.12
N ASN A 12 -18.84 1.97 1.95
CA ASN A 12 -19.66 0.77 1.86
C ASN A 12 -19.34 -0.05 0.60
N ALA A 13 -19.18 0.61 -0.55
CA ALA A 13 -18.83 -0.06 -1.80
C ALA A 13 -17.45 -0.72 -1.73
N TYR A 14 -16.47 -0.04 -1.14
CA TYR A 14 -15.11 -0.57 -0.99
C TYR A 14 -15.10 -1.76 -0.02
N ALA A 15 -15.85 -1.68 1.08
CA ALA A 15 -15.98 -2.78 2.04
C ALA A 15 -16.61 -4.04 1.41
N GLU A 16 -17.69 -3.88 0.61
CA GLU A 16 -18.28 -5.03 -0.09
C GLU A 16 -17.35 -5.59 -1.17
N LEU A 17 -16.61 -4.75 -1.90
CA LEU A 17 -15.57 -5.21 -2.85
C LEU A 17 -14.49 -6.03 -2.14
N VAL A 18 -13.97 -5.53 -1.01
CA VAL A 18 -12.96 -6.25 -0.19
C VAL A 18 -13.49 -7.62 0.21
N LYS A 19 -14.73 -7.69 0.72
CA LYS A 19 -15.38 -8.93 1.15
C LYS A 19 -15.58 -9.91 0.00
N GLU A 20 -16.05 -9.44 -1.15
CA GLU A 20 -16.20 -10.26 -2.36
C GLU A 20 -14.85 -10.84 -2.79
N ARG A 21 -13.81 -9.99 -2.85
CA ARG A 21 -12.48 -10.41 -3.31
C ARG A 21 -11.81 -11.36 -2.34
N LEU A 22 -11.95 -11.18 -1.03
CA LEU A 22 -11.48 -12.14 -0.02
C LEU A 22 -12.18 -13.50 -0.14
N ALA A 23 -13.46 -13.53 -0.56
CA ALA A 23 -14.23 -14.76 -0.72
C ALA A 23 -13.92 -15.51 -2.03
N THR A 24 -13.49 -14.78 -3.08
CA THR A 24 -13.38 -15.32 -4.45
C THR A 24 -11.95 -15.49 -4.95
N ARG A 25 -11.01 -14.66 -4.49
CA ARG A 25 -9.61 -14.70 -4.92
C ARG A 25 -8.81 -15.68 -4.08
N GLN A 26 -7.99 -16.48 -4.75
CA GLN A 26 -7.02 -17.36 -4.13
C GLN A 26 -5.64 -16.72 -4.16
N LYS A 27 -4.79 -17.12 -3.21
CA LYS A 27 -3.38 -16.72 -3.18
C LYS A 27 -2.61 -17.38 -4.34
N PRO A 28 -1.54 -16.75 -4.86
CA PRO A 28 -0.99 -15.47 -4.43
C PRO A 28 -1.90 -14.28 -4.81
N TYR A 29 -2.00 -13.29 -3.92
CA TYR A 29 -2.74 -12.06 -4.19
C TYR A 29 -1.89 -11.08 -4.99
N TRP A 30 -2.51 -10.39 -5.95
CA TRP A 30 -1.84 -9.33 -6.69
C TRP A 30 -1.49 -8.16 -5.77
N LEU A 31 -0.28 -7.63 -5.87
CA LEU A 31 0.17 -6.52 -5.04
C LEU A 31 -0.82 -5.34 -5.11
N GLY A 32 -1.28 -4.88 -3.94
CA GLY A 32 -2.09 -3.67 -3.84
C GLY A 32 -3.56 -3.83 -4.22
N THR A 33 -4.06 -5.04 -4.48
CA THR A 33 -5.51 -5.27 -4.64
C THR A 33 -6.24 -5.25 -3.29
N PRO A 34 -7.56 -5.04 -3.25
CA PRO A 34 -8.33 -4.90 -2.00
C PRO A 34 -8.14 -6.05 -1.01
N GLU A 35 -8.07 -7.30 -1.47
CA GLU A 35 -7.82 -8.49 -0.66
C GLU A 35 -6.39 -8.55 -0.12
N TRP A 36 -5.41 -8.10 -0.92
CA TRP A 36 -4.02 -7.96 -0.47
C TRP A 36 -3.92 -6.89 0.63
N ILE A 37 -4.55 -5.73 0.38
CA ILE A 37 -4.57 -4.59 1.31
C ILE A 37 -5.27 -4.95 2.62
N ALA A 38 -6.44 -5.59 2.55
CA ALA A 38 -7.18 -6.02 3.74
C ALA A 38 -6.41 -7.07 4.56
N THR A 39 -5.69 -7.97 3.88
CA THR A 39 -4.78 -8.92 4.55
C THR A 39 -3.65 -8.17 5.26
N TYR A 40 -3.05 -7.16 4.61
CA TYR A 40 -2.01 -6.34 5.20
C TYR A 40 -2.50 -5.53 6.40
N GLU A 41 -3.62 -4.84 6.27
CA GLU A 41 -4.26 -4.08 7.33
C GLU A 41 -4.47 -4.95 8.57
N LYS A 42 -5.08 -6.13 8.39
CA LYS A 42 -5.33 -7.08 9.49
C LYS A 42 -4.03 -7.52 10.17
N LEU A 43 -2.99 -7.83 9.39
CA LEU A 43 -1.69 -8.20 9.94
C LEU A 43 -1.11 -7.08 10.81
N VAL A 44 -1.21 -5.82 10.39
CA VAL A 44 -0.75 -4.67 11.19
C VAL A 44 -1.60 -4.48 12.44
N GLN A 45 -2.93 -4.55 12.31
CA GLN A 45 -3.88 -4.38 13.42
C GLN A 45 -3.74 -5.47 14.49
N GLU A 46 -3.30 -6.68 14.14
CA GLU A 46 -3.14 -7.80 15.08
C GLU A 46 -1.71 -7.91 15.64
N ASP A 47 -0.74 -7.14 15.13
CA ASP A 47 0.67 -7.29 15.47
C ASP A 47 1.08 -6.52 16.74
N ALA A 48 1.23 -7.24 17.86
CA ALA A 48 1.69 -6.67 19.12
C ALA A 48 3.09 -6.02 19.04
N PRO A 49 4.09 -6.59 18.35
CA PRO A 49 5.38 -5.92 18.13
C PRO A 49 5.26 -4.55 17.44
N TYR A 50 4.44 -4.43 16.40
CA TYR A 50 4.17 -3.17 15.72
C TYR A 50 3.53 -2.17 16.69
N LYS A 51 2.47 -2.57 17.40
CA LYS A 51 1.78 -1.71 18.38
C LYS A 51 2.74 -1.10 19.39
N GLU A 52 3.62 -1.92 19.96
CA GLU A 52 4.63 -1.43 20.92
C GLU A 52 5.67 -0.52 20.27
N ALA A 53 6.17 -0.88 19.08
CA ALA A 53 7.18 -0.11 18.37
C ALA A 53 6.66 1.25 17.87
N ALA A 54 5.37 1.33 17.55
CA ALA A 54 4.70 2.52 17.01
C ALA A 54 3.84 3.27 18.04
N LYS A 55 3.90 2.93 19.34
CA LYS A 55 3.04 3.52 20.38
C LYS A 55 3.08 5.06 20.50
N ASN A 56 4.19 5.67 20.08
CA ASN A 56 4.37 7.13 20.05
C ASN A 56 4.38 7.70 18.62
N TRP A 57 4.01 6.90 17.63
CA TRP A 57 3.92 7.33 16.24
C TRP A 57 2.68 8.20 16.04
N GLU A 58 2.87 9.34 15.38
CA GLU A 58 1.79 10.18 14.88
C GLU A 58 2.13 10.55 13.43
N GLY A 59 1.14 10.44 12.55
CA GLY A 59 1.25 10.86 11.17
C GLY A 59 0.73 9.82 10.20
N SER A 60 0.04 10.32 9.18
CA SER A 60 -0.37 9.51 8.04
C SER A 60 0.82 9.12 7.18
N VAL A 61 0.85 7.87 6.71
CA VAL A 61 1.90 7.36 5.82
C VAL A 61 1.27 6.92 4.50
N VAL A 62 1.85 7.36 3.40
CA VAL A 62 1.45 6.91 2.06
C VAL A 62 2.62 6.21 1.38
N ILE A 63 2.34 5.00 0.91
CA ILE A 63 3.18 4.26 -0.02
C ILE A 63 2.75 4.67 -1.43
N HIS A 64 3.59 5.46 -2.09
CA HIS A 64 3.37 5.96 -3.43
C HIS A 64 4.20 5.14 -4.43
N ILE A 65 3.50 4.37 -5.26
CA ILE A 65 4.08 3.56 -6.33
C ILE A 65 3.93 4.35 -7.63
N LEU A 66 5.06 4.66 -8.27
CA LEU A 66 5.06 5.34 -9.57
C LEU A 66 4.46 4.45 -10.66
N ALA A 67 3.83 5.08 -11.64
CA ALA A 67 3.35 4.42 -12.85
C ALA A 67 4.45 3.55 -13.49
N ASN A 68 4.06 2.33 -13.87
CA ASN A 68 4.88 1.41 -14.63
C ASN A 68 3.97 0.69 -15.64
N PRO A 69 3.73 1.30 -16.82
CA PRO A 69 2.84 0.73 -17.84
C PRO A 69 3.30 -0.65 -18.33
N ALA A 70 4.61 -0.92 -18.32
CA ALA A 70 5.16 -2.23 -18.67
C ALA A 70 4.78 -3.32 -17.66
N ALA A 71 4.44 -2.94 -16.43
CA ALA A 71 3.95 -3.81 -15.37
C ALA A 71 2.42 -3.62 -15.13
N GLY A 72 1.68 -3.08 -16.11
CA GLY A 72 0.22 -2.92 -16.02
C GLY A 72 -0.26 -1.83 -15.07
N ILE A 73 0.64 -0.98 -14.55
CA ILE A 73 0.30 0.16 -13.68
C ILE A 73 0.35 1.44 -14.51
N ASP A 74 -0.78 1.83 -15.10
CA ASP A 74 -0.84 2.95 -16.05
C ASP A 74 -0.72 4.34 -15.41
N LYS A 75 -1.02 4.44 -14.12
CA LYS A 75 -0.98 5.68 -13.32
C LYS A 75 -0.41 5.39 -11.94
N ASP A 76 0.13 6.42 -11.29
CA ASP A 76 0.61 6.34 -9.91
C ASP A 76 -0.45 5.75 -8.97
N TYR A 77 -0.01 4.96 -8.00
CA TYR A 77 -0.87 4.30 -7.01
C TYR A 77 -0.51 4.77 -5.61
N TYR A 78 -1.52 5.17 -4.84
CA TYR A 78 -1.37 5.74 -3.51
C TYR A 78 -2.07 4.84 -2.50
N LEU A 79 -1.28 4.12 -1.70
CA LEU A 79 -1.78 3.31 -0.59
C LEU A 79 -1.61 4.10 0.71
N PHE A 80 -2.72 4.51 1.31
CA PHE A 80 -2.74 5.31 2.53
C PHE A 80 -2.86 4.41 3.75
N LEU A 81 -2.00 4.62 4.73
CA LEU A 81 -2.00 3.96 6.03
C LEU A 81 -2.33 5.01 7.09
N ASP A 82 -3.51 4.89 7.73
CA ASP A 82 -3.89 5.74 8.87
C ASP A 82 -3.36 5.14 10.17
N LEU A 83 -2.17 5.59 10.56
CA LEU A 83 -1.39 5.06 11.68
C LEU A 83 -1.37 6.04 12.84
N TRP A 84 -1.68 5.57 14.06
CA TRP A 84 -1.76 6.43 15.23
C TRP A 84 -1.51 5.67 16.54
N HIS A 85 -0.48 6.06 17.28
CA HIS A 85 -0.14 5.50 18.61
C HIS A 85 -0.08 3.96 18.65
N GLY A 86 0.45 3.36 17.60
CA GLY A 86 0.57 1.91 17.45
C GLY A 86 -0.67 1.26 16.83
N ASP A 87 -1.75 2.01 16.66
CA ASP A 87 -2.95 1.53 15.97
C ASP A 87 -2.85 1.78 14.45
N CYS A 88 -3.55 0.92 13.70
CA CYS A 88 -3.73 1.03 12.26
C CYS A 88 -5.23 1.06 11.99
N ARG A 89 -5.79 2.26 11.83
CA ARG A 89 -7.24 2.44 11.73
C ARG A 89 -7.78 1.90 10.42
N PHE A 90 -7.05 2.12 9.33
CA PHE A 90 -7.28 1.50 8.03
C PHE A 90 -6.04 1.60 7.13
N ILE A 91 -6.00 0.74 6.12
CA ILE A 91 -5.13 0.83 4.96
C ILE A 91 -6.00 0.73 3.71
N ARG A 92 -5.92 1.71 2.81
CA ARG A 92 -6.75 1.71 1.59
C ARG A 92 -6.11 2.49 0.45
N PRO A 93 -6.45 2.18 -0.81
CA PRO A 93 -6.06 3.03 -1.90
C PRO A 93 -6.86 4.33 -1.85
N VAL A 94 -6.23 5.42 -2.26
CA VAL A 94 -6.82 6.76 -2.20
C VAL A 94 -6.55 7.52 -3.49
N PRO A 95 -7.38 8.54 -3.82
CA PRO A 95 -7.09 9.44 -4.93
C PRO A 95 -5.76 10.17 -4.70
N GLU A 96 -5.12 10.55 -5.81
CA GLU A 96 -3.84 11.26 -5.83
C GLU A 96 -3.79 12.46 -4.86
N GLU A 97 -4.82 13.31 -4.86
CA GLU A 97 -4.87 14.50 -4.00
C GLU A 97 -4.85 14.13 -2.50
N VAL A 98 -5.56 13.07 -2.12
CA VAL A 98 -5.57 12.57 -0.74
C VAL A 98 -4.21 11.95 -0.40
N GLY A 99 -3.66 11.12 -1.28
CA GLY A 99 -2.36 10.50 -1.09
C GLY A 99 -1.23 11.52 -0.95
N LYS A 100 -1.24 12.58 -1.77
CA LYS A 100 -0.25 13.66 -1.71
C LYS A 100 -0.39 14.54 -0.48
N SER A 101 -1.57 14.60 0.14
CA SER A 101 -1.81 15.43 1.34
C SER A 101 -1.22 14.85 2.63
N ALA A 102 -0.87 13.56 2.67
CA ALA A 102 -0.36 12.89 3.87
C ALA A 102 0.93 13.54 4.44
N ASP A 103 1.14 13.31 5.74
CA ASP A 103 2.29 13.81 6.50
C ASP A 103 3.60 13.24 5.96
N PHE A 104 3.60 11.94 5.67
CA PHE A 104 4.72 11.21 5.08
C PHE A 104 4.30 10.54 3.77
N VAL A 105 4.92 10.93 2.65
CA VAL A 105 4.71 10.26 1.36
C VAL A 105 6.05 9.68 0.91
N ILE A 106 6.14 8.36 0.88
CA ILE A 106 7.32 7.63 0.41
C ILE A 106 7.02 7.21 -1.03
N THR A 107 7.81 7.71 -1.98
CA THR A 107 7.63 7.49 -3.42
C THR A 107 8.73 6.58 -3.95
N GLY A 108 8.37 5.60 -4.78
CA GLY A 108 9.33 4.71 -5.43
C GLY A 108 8.76 4.03 -6.68
N GLU A 109 9.66 3.59 -7.56
CA GLU A 109 9.32 2.69 -8.67
C GLU A 109 8.83 1.33 -8.11
N LEU A 110 7.99 0.63 -8.87
CA LEU A 110 7.46 -0.70 -8.49
C LEU A 110 8.56 -1.67 -8.07
N GLU A 111 9.67 -1.69 -8.81
CA GLU A 111 10.84 -2.55 -8.58
C GLU A 111 11.53 -2.24 -7.24
N ARG A 112 11.50 -0.97 -6.80
CA ARG A 112 12.05 -0.58 -5.48
C ARG A 112 11.17 -1.09 -4.36
N TRP A 113 9.85 -0.97 -4.50
CA TRP A 113 8.90 -1.51 -3.54
C TRP A 113 8.97 -3.03 -3.46
N GLN A 114 9.08 -3.71 -4.61
CA GLN A 114 9.31 -5.14 -4.65
C GLN A 114 10.62 -5.53 -3.98
N ALA A 115 11.72 -4.81 -4.22
CA ALA A 115 12.99 -5.06 -3.53
C ALA A 115 12.89 -4.84 -2.00
N VAL A 116 12.09 -3.87 -1.54
CA VAL A 116 11.79 -3.69 -0.12
C VAL A 116 11.05 -4.91 0.45
N MET A 117 10.01 -5.37 -0.23
CA MET A 117 9.24 -6.54 0.19
C MET A 117 10.05 -7.85 0.12
N LYS A 118 11.03 -7.94 -0.79
CA LYS A 118 11.99 -9.05 -0.85
C LYS A 118 13.15 -8.92 0.14
N LYS A 119 13.18 -7.84 0.94
CA LYS A 119 14.25 -7.51 1.90
C LYS A 119 15.63 -7.30 1.24
N GLU A 120 15.65 -7.04 -0.06
CA GLU A 120 16.84 -6.69 -0.84
C GLU A 120 17.19 -5.20 -0.70
N LEU A 121 16.19 -4.37 -0.38
CA LEU A 121 16.33 -2.95 -0.09
C LEU A 121 15.74 -2.62 1.29
N ASP A 122 16.57 -2.17 2.22
CA ASP A 122 16.08 -1.58 3.47
C ASP A 122 15.43 -0.22 3.18
N THR A 123 14.20 0.00 3.67
CA THR A 123 13.42 1.22 3.36
C THR A 123 14.11 2.50 3.80
N ILE A 124 14.75 2.51 4.97
CA ILE A 124 15.44 3.70 5.49
C ILE A 124 16.69 3.99 4.67
N LYS A 125 17.51 2.96 4.40
CA LYS A 125 18.67 3.09 3.50
C LYS A 125 18.24 3.54 2.11
N GLY A 126 17.11 3.02 1.61
CA GLY A 126 16.52 3.41 0.34
C GLY A 126 16.21 4.91 0.29
N MET A 127 15.64 5.47 1.37
CA MET A 127 15.41 6.91 1.49
C MET A 127 16.71 7.71 1.59
N MET A 128 17.66 7.29 2.43
CA MET A 128 18.96 7.97 2.58
C MET A 128 19.77 7.99 1.27
N GLN A 129 19.63 6.96 0.43
CA GLN A 129 20.31 6.85 -0.87
C GLN A 129 19.51 7.50 -2.01
N GLY A 130 18.33 8.07 -1.76
CA GLY A 130 17.47 8.66 -2.78
C GLY A 130 16.79 7.65 -3.72
N LYS A 131 16.86 6.34 -3.42
CA LYS A 131 16.14 5.29 -4.16
C LYS A 131 14.64 5.29 -3.86
N LEU A 132 14.26 5.77 -2.67
CA LEU A 132 12.90 6.10 -2.27
C LEU A 132 12.88 7.59 -1.94
N LYS A 133 11.95 8.36 -2.52
CA LYS A 133 11.84 9.79 -2.24
C LYS A 133 10.85 10.01 -1.11
N LEU A 134 11.26 10.73 -0.07
CA LEU A 134 10.41 11.10 1.05
C LEU A 134 9.92 12.55 0.92
N LYS A 135 8.60 12.75 1.03
CA LYS A 135 8.00 14.01 1.52
C LYS A 135 7.72 13.81 3.01
N GLY A 136 8.25 14.66 3.87
CA GLY A 136 8.13 14.55 5.34
C GLY A 136 9.49 14.61 6.04
N ASP A 137 9.50 14.50 7.36
CA ASP A 137 10.71 14.59 8.19
C ASP A 137 11.42 13.22 8.32
N LEU A 138 12.55 13.03 7.61
CA LEU A 138 13.32 11.79 7.67
C LEU A 138 13.76 11.40 9.09
N PRO A 139 14.29 12.32 9.94
CA PRO A 139 14.60 12.02 11.34
C PRO A 139 13.45 11.38 12.13
N THR A 140 12.20 11.79 11.87
CA THR A 140 11.00 11.20 12.50
C THR A 140 10.84 9.74 12.10
N ILE A 141 10.97 9.40 10.82
CA ILE A 141 10.91 7.99 10.39
C ILE A 141 12.09 7.18 10.96
N VAL A 142 13.30 7.74 10.99
CA VAL A 142 14.48 7.07 11.54
C VAL A 142 14.30 6.75 13.03
N ARG A 143 13.71 7.66 13.83
CA ARG A 143 13.36 7.37 15.23
C ARG A 143 12.35 6.23 15.35
N ALA A 144 11.45 6.09 14.38
CA ALA A 144 10.46 5.03 14.28
C ALA A 144 10.93 3.80 13.48
N VAL A 145 12.25 3.61 13.27
CA VAL A 145 12.79 2.55 12.39
C VAL A 145 12.27 1.16 12.73
N LYS A 146 12.08 0.83 14.01
CA LYS A 146 11.55 -0.47 14.42
C LYS A 146 10.12 -0.70 13.91
N ALA A 147 9.27 0.33 13.98
CA ALA A 147 7.92 0.28 13.44
C ALA A 147 7.93 0.17 11.90
N ALA A 148 8.76 0.98 11.23
CA ALA A 148 8.89 0.96 9.77
C ALA A 148 9.38 -0.40 9.26
N SER A 149 10.40 -0.99 9.89
CA SER A 149 10.88 -2.35 9.57
C SER A 149 9.79 -3.39 9.82
N ARG A 150 9.01 -3.27 10.91
CA ARG A 150 7.94 -4.22 11.20
C ARG A 150 6.80 -4.16 10.18
N LEU A 151 6.43 -2.96 9.71
CA LEU A 151 5.46 -2.79 8.62
C LEU A 151 5.91 -3.51 7.35
N VAL A 152 7.21 -3.44 7.00
CA VAL A 152 7.77 -4.18 5.87
C VAL A 152 7.69 -5.69 6.13
N GLU A 153 8.15 -6.17 7.30
CA GLU A 153 8.10 -7.60 7.64
C GLU A 153 6.70 -8.18 7.53
N LEU A 154 5.68 -7.47 8.01
CA LEU A 154 4.28 -7.90 7.92
C LEU A 154 3.82 -7.99 6.45
N SER A 155 4.22 -7.05 5.60
CA SER A 155 3.91 -7.13 4.15
C SER A 155 4.52 -8.37 3.49
N THR A 156 5.66 -8.86 4.00
CA THR A 156 6.32 -10.08 3.48
C THR A 156 5.60 -11.38 3.87
N MET A 157 4.64 -11.33 4.79
CA MET A 157 3.85 -12.50 5.22
C MET A 157 2.68 -12.79 4.27
N ILE A 158 2.42 -11.90 3.32
CA ILE A 158 1.35 -12.05 2.33
C ILE A 158 1.93 -12.77 1.12
N ASP A 159 1.31 -13.88 0.74
CA ASP A 159 1.62 -14.56 -0.51
C ASP A 159 1.24 -13.63 -1.69
N THR A 160 2.25 -12.98 -2.26
CA THR A 160 2.11 -11.82 -3.14
C THR A 160 2.63 -12.15 -4.52
N LEU A 161 1.82 -11.93 -5.55
CA LEU A 161 2.26 -11.92 -6.94
C LEU A 161 2.53 -10.47 -7.36
N PHE A 162 3.78 -10.18 -7.69
CA PHE A 162 4.19 -8.87 -8.17
C PHE A 162 3.83 -8.73 -9.65
N PRO A 163 3.36 -7.55 -10.12
CA PRO A 163 3.06 -7.36 -11.55
C PRO A 163 4.26 -7.58 -12.48
N THR A 164 5.49 -7.40 -11.98
CA THR A 164 6.74 -7.70 -12.71
C THR A 164 7.02 -9.20 -12.90
N GLU A 165 6.31 -10.06 -12.18
CA GLU A 165 6.45 -11.53 -12.21
C GLU A 165 5.27 -12.21 -12.91
N MET A 166 4.25 -11.44 -13.31
CA MET A 166 3.08 -11.94 -14.03
C MET A 166 3.44 -12.37 -15.45
N ASN A 167 2.82 -13.43 -15.92
CA ASN A 167 2.85 -13.77 -17.35
C ASN A 167 1.99 -12.78 -18.17
N PRO A 168 2.12 -12.74 -19.51
CA PRO A 168 1.41 -11.75 -20.34
C PRO A 168 -0.11 -11.76 -20.19
N GLN A 169 -0.73 -12.93 -19.95
CA GLN A 169 -2.17 -13.03 -19.76
C GLN A 169 -2.58 -12.46 -18.38
N GLU A 170 -1.88 -12.87 -17.33
CA GLU A 170 -2.12 -12.37 -15.97
C GLU A 170 -1.94 -10.86 -15.88
N LEU A 171 -0.93 -10.32 -16.56
CA LEU A 171 -0.64 -8.89 -16.59
C LEU A 171 -1.76 -8.09 -17.26
N GLU A 172 -2.32 -8.60 -18.36
CA GLU A 172 -3.44 -7.96 -19.05
C GLU A 172 -4.72 -8.00 -18.19
N GLU A 173 -4.98 -9.13 -17.53
CA GLU A 173 -6.10 -9.26 -16.58
C GLU A 173 -5.95 -8.31 -15.39
N PHE A 174 -4.74 -8.21 -14.82
CA PHE A 174 -4.42 -7.28 -13.74
C PHE A 174 -4.62 -5.83 -14.18
N ARG A 175 -4.06 -5.44 -15.33
CA ARG A 175 -4.16 -4.08 -15.87
C ARG A 175 -5.62 -3.69 -16.12
N SER A 176 -6.37 -4.57 -16.79
CA SER A 176 -7.79 -4.35 -17.07
C SER A 176 -8.60 -4.18 -15.78
N TRP A 177 -8.37 -5.06 -14.81
CA TRP A 177 -9.04 -4.97 -13.51
C TRP A 177 -8.66 -3.69 -12.75
N LEU A 178 -7.37 -3.33 -12.69
CA LEU A 178 -6.89 -2.14 -11.98
C LEU A 178 -7.47 -0.87 -12.59
N ASN A 179 -7.54 -0.78 -13.91
CA ASN A 179 -8.14 0.36 -14.60
C ASN A 179 -9.63 0.48 -14.30
N GLY A 180 -10.39 -0.62 -14.35
CA GLY A 180 -11.80 -0.62 -13.97
C GLY A 180 -12.03 -0.23 -12.50
N PHE A 181 -11.21 -0.77 -11.59
CA PHE A 181 -11.23 -0.42 -10.17
C PHE A 181 -10.99 1.08 -9.94
N ARG A 182 -10.00 1.66 -10.64
CA ARG A 182 -9.71 3.10 -10.57
C ARG A 182 -10.85 3.96 -11.08
N GLU A 183 -11.44 3.60 -12.21
CA GLU A 183 -12.58 4.32 -12.78
C GLU A 183 -13.81 4.25 -11.87
N GLU A 184 -14.06 3.10 -11.25
CA GLU A 184 -15.20 2.91 -10.36
C GLU A 184 -15.02 3.64 -9.03
N PHE A 185 -13.83 3.60 -8.43
CA PHE A 185 -13.57 4.16 -7.10
C PHE A 185 -12.96 5.56 -7.11
N GLY A 186 -12.67 6.12 -8.29
CA GLY A 186 -12.13 7.47 -8.44
C GLY A 186 -10.73 7.65 -7.84
N ILE A 187 -9.87 6.63 -8.00
CA ILE A 187 -8.51 6.57 -7.40
C ILE A 187 -7.36 6.50 -8.41
#